data_AF-A0A3Q9JHA9-F1
#
_entry.id   AF-A0A3Q9JHA9-F1
#
_cell.length_a   1.000
_cell.length_b   1.000
_cell.length_c   1.000
_cell.angle_alpha   90.00
_cell.angle_beta   90.00
_cell.angle_gamma   90.00
#
_symmetry.space_group_name_H-M   'P 1'
#
loop_
_entity.id
_entity.type
_entity.pdbx_description
1 polymer ?
#
loop_
_entity_poly.entity_id
_entity_poly.type
_entity_poly.pdbx_seq_one_letter_code
_entity_poly.pdbx_strand_id
1 'polypeptide(L)'
;MILESCYCLPERPGVYYFYNSENTLLYIGKSINIRKRVLSHFYNINESKRHAEMMHQTTFINYQCTAGELGALLLESAEVKKQQPLFNRRLRQLKHLYSWVLTDDFKPHLMLVDEIKDDQVSVGLYQSPHRAKYWLKKFIEKNQLCAKVLELEKTTRSCFNFQIKRCLGVCCDKEPLDIHNQRLVKAFESFSVISWQWSGPIAIIEEDHLHQLKQCHIINQWRYMTTVTDLNNPINAPLPLFSRDSYQIVISFLKHNNPEIIELSKVDTPVPF
;
A
#
# COMPACT_ATOMS: atom_id res chain seq x y z
N MET A 1 -22.82 -17.80 -23.73
CA MET A 1 -21.85 -17.06 -24.57
C MET A 1 -20.65 -16.41 -23.85
N ILE A 2 -20.76 -15.80 -22.66
CA ILE A 2 -19.57 -15.47 -21.81
C ILE A 2 -19.70 -16.05 -20.41
N LEU A 3 -20.90 -16.00 -19.83
CA LEU A 3 -21.14 -16.59 -18.51
C LEU A 3 -20.81 -18.08 -18.45
N GLU A 4 -21.02 -18.82 -19.54
CA GLU A 4 -20.66 -20.24 -19.64
C GLU A 4 -19.13 -20.46 -19.67
N SER A 5 -18.38 -19.63 -20.38
CA SER A 5 -16.91 -19.73 -20.41
C SER A 5 -16.28 -19.36 -19.06
N CYS A 6 -16.97 -18.57 -18.24
CA CYS A 6 -16.54 -18.29 -16.86
C CYS A 6 -16.42 -19.55 -16.00
N TYR A 7 -17.23 -20.60 -16.24
CA TYR A 7 -17.13 -21.86 -15.49
C TYR A 7 -15.85 -22.64 -15.82
N CYS A 8 -15.20 -22.37 -16.95
CA CYS A 8 -13.91 -22.96 -17.30
C CYS A 8 -12.72 -22.23 -16.66
N LEU A 9 -12.92 -21.06 -16.05
CA LEU A 9 -11.84 -20.33 -15.35
C LEU A 9 -11.28 -21.16 -14.19
N PRO A 10 -10.01 -20.97 -13.79
CA PRO A 10 -9.43 -21.73 -12.70
C PRO A 10 -9.99 -21.30 -11.34
N GLU A 11 -10.09 -22.25 -10.42
CA GLU A 11 -10.36 -22.01 -9.00
C GLU A 11 -9.07 -21.77 -8.23
N ARG A 12 -8.26 -20.82 -8.73
CA ARG A 12 -6.91 -20.55 -8.23
C ARG A 12 -6.71 -19.08 -7.92
N PRO A 13 -5.68 -18.74 -7.11
CA PRO A 13 -5.21 -17.38 -6.98
C PRO A 13 -4.73 -16.81 -8.31
N GLY A 14 -4.93 -15.51 -8.50
CA GLY A 14 -4.34 -14.79 -9.61
C GLY A 14 -5.11 -13.53 -10.01
N VAL A 15 -4.79 -13.07 -11.21
CA VAL A 15 -5.29 -11.82 -11.80
C VAL A 15 -6.17 -12.13 -12.99
N TYR A 16 -7.27 -11.43 -13.15
CA TYR A 16 -8.18 -11.54 -14.29
C TYR A 16 -8.36 -10.19 -14.98
N TYR A 17 -8.64 -10.24 -16.27
CA TYR A 17 -8.62 -9.10 -17.18
C TYR A 17 -9.89 -9.12 -18.03
N PHE A 18 -10.64 -8.03 -18.05
CA PHE A 18 -11.84 -7.88 -18.87
C PHE A 18 -11.54 -7.03 -20.10
N TYR A 19 -11.96 -7.50 -21.26
CA TYR A 19 -11.75 -6.84 -22.55
C TYR A 19 -13.07 -6.64 -23.29
N ASN A 20 -13.19 -5.55 -24.05
CA ASN A 20 -14.29 -5.35 -24.98
C ASN A 20 -14.06 -6.07 -26.33
N SER A 21 -15.03 -5.96 -27.24
CA SER A 21 -14.99 -6.58 -28.58
C SER A 21 -13.85 -6.08 -29.46
N GLU A 22 -13.30 -4.91 -29.14
CA GLU A 22 -12.17 -4.28 -29.84
C GLU A 22 -10.83 -4.63 -29.16
N ASN A 23 -10.82 -5.60 -28.25
CA ASN A 23 -9.65 -6.01 -27.47
C ASN A 23 -9.06 -4.89 -26.58
N THR A 24 -9.87 -3.90 -26.20
CA THR A 24 -9.49 -2.85 -25.25
C THR A 24 -9.63 -3.37 -23.82
N LEU A 25 -8.58 -3.23 -23.02
CA LEU A 25 -8.58 -3.62 -21.61
C LEU A 25 -9.46 -2.67 -20.78
N LEU A 26 -10.56 -3.23 -20.27
CA LEU A 26 -11.57 -2.52 -19.49
C LEU A 26 -11.24 -2.51 -18.00
N TYR A 27 -10.83 -3.66 -17.47
CA TYR A 27 -10.64 -3.85 -16.03
C TYR A 27 -9.63 -4.95 -15.73
N ILE A 28 -8.88 -4.75 -14.64
CA ILE A 28 -8.01 -5.77 -14.03
C ILE A 28 -8.47 -5.96 -12.59
N GLY A 29 -8.61 -7.21 -12.16
CA GLY A 29 -8.85 -7.54 -10.77
C GLY A 29 -8.09 -8.77 -10.31
N LYS A 30 -8.15 -9.06 -9.02
CA LYS A 30 -7.45 -10.17 -8.36
C LYS A 30 -8.40 -11.02 -7.54
N SER A 31 -8.01 -12.26 -7.29
CA SER A 31 -8.70 -13.12 -6.33
C SER A 31 -7.82 -14.28 -5.88
N ILE A 32 -8.14 -14.86 -4.73
CA ILE A 32 -7.70 -16.21 -4.34
C ILE A 32 -8.45 -17.32 -5.11
N ASN A 33 -9.57 -16.99 -5.75
CA ASN A 33 -10.33 -17.89 -6.62
C ASN A 33 -10.91 -17.10 -7.80
N ILE A 34 -10.19 -17.11 -8.92
CA ILE A 34 -10.55 -16.36 -10.13
C ILE A 34 -11.98 -16.67 -10.59
N ARG A 35 -12.34 -17.96 -10.73
CA ARG A 35 -13.69 -18.37 -11.17
C ARG A 35 -14.80 -17.76 -10.31
N LYS A 36 -14.75 -17.95 -8.99
CA LYS A 36 -15.78 -17.44 -8.06
C LYS A 36 -15.87 -15.92 -8.13
N ARG A 37 -14.72 -15.23 -8.20
CA ARG A 37 -14.71 -13.76 -8.26
C ARG A 37 -15.28 -13.23 -9.57
N VAL A 38 -14.91 -13.83 -10.70
CA VAL A 38 -15.44 -13.45 -12.01
C VAL A 38 -16.95 -13.67 -12.07
N LEU A 39 -17.45 -14.83 -11.63
CA LEU A 39 -18.89 -15.10 -11.57
C LEU A 39 -19.64 -14.08 -10.69
N SER A 40 -19.05 -13.66 -9.56
CA SER A 40 -19.64 -12.64 -8.70
C SER A 40 -19.86 -11.29 -9.40
N HIS A 41 -19.01 -10.90 -10.35
CA HIS A 41 -19.23 -9.66 -11.12
C HIS A 41 -20.49 -9.71 -11.97
N PHE A 42 -20.82 -10.89 -12.53
CA PHE A 42 -22.05 -11.11 -13.29
C PHE A 42 -23.29 -11.17 -12.40
N TYR A 43 -23.20 -11.81 -11.23
CA TYR A 43 -24.32 -11.83 -10.28
C TYR A 43 -24.63 -10.45 -9.70
N ASN A 44 -23.61 -9.60 -9.54
CA ASN A 44 -23.73 -8.27 -8.95
C ASN A 44 -23.72 -7.15 -10.00
N ILE A 45 -24.15 -7.41 -11.24
CA ILE A 45 -24.06 -6.44 -12.35
C ILE A 45 -24.70 -5.08 -12.01
N ASN A 46 -25.75 -5.08 -11.19
CA ASN A 46 -26.51 -3.89 -10.81
C ASN A 46 -25.96 -3.15 -9.58
N GLU A 47 -24.76 -3.46 -9.09
CA GLU A 47 -24.13 -2.79 -7.93
C GLU A 47 -23.98 -1.28 -8.16
N SER A 48 -23.61 -0.87 -9.38
CA SER A 48 -23.58 0.53 -9.78
C SER A 48 -23.70 0.69 -11.28
N LYS A 49 -24.12 1.87 -11.75
CA LYS A 49 -24.19 2.17 -13.19
C LYS A 49 -22.85 1.94 -13.91
N ARG A 50 -21.72 2.35 -13.28
CA ARG A 50 -20.37 2.16 -13.84
C ARG A 50 -19.98 0.69 -13.91
N HIS A 51 -20.37 -0.11 -12.92
CA HIS A 51 -20.11 -1.55 -12.90
C HIS A 51 -20.92 -2.27 -13.98
N ALA A 52 -22.21 -1.96 -14.10
CA ALA A 52 -23.07 -2.49 -15.15
C ALA A 52 -22.49 -2.17 -16.55
N GLU A 53 -22.06 -0.92 -16.77
CA GLU A 53 -21.45 -0.49 -18.03
C GLU A 53 -20.19 -1.30 -18.39
N MET A 54 -19.29 -1.50 -17.43
CA MET A 54 -18.10 -2.35 -17.61
C MET A 54 -18.49 -3.77 -18.02
N MET A 55 -19.44 -4.37 -17.32
CA MET A 55 -19.87 -5.75 -17.58
C MET A 55 -20.58 -5.89 -18.92
N HIS A 56 -21.40 -4.93 -19.32
CA HIS A 56 -22.06 -4.92 -20.62
C HIS A 56 -21.08 -4.80 -21.79
N GLN A 57 -19.97 -4.08 -21.61
CA GLN A 57 -18.92 -3.96 -22.64
C GLN A 57 -17.97 -5.17 -22.67
N THR A 58 -17.93 -5.98 -21.61
CA THR A 58 -17.01 -7.11 -21.50
C THR A 58 -17.42 -8.23 -22.44
N THR A 59 -16.54 -8.57 -23.39
CA THR A 59 -16.74 -9.65 -24.35
C THR A 59 -15.76 -10.82 -24.17
N PHE A 60 -14.60 -10.55 -23.58
CA PHE A 60 -13.54 -11.54 -23.37
C PHE A 60 -12.92 -11.37 -21.97
N ILE A 61 -12.58 -12.51 -21.36
CA ILE A 61 -11.96 -12.57 -20.04
C ILE A 61 -10.68 -13.37 -20.16
N ASN A 62 -9.56 -12.74 -19.83
CA ASN A 62 -8.26 -13.41 -19.69
C ASN A 62 -7.89 -13.54 -18.20
N TYR A 63 -6.92 -14.37 -17.89
CA TYR A 63 -6.41 -14.53 -16.53
C TYR A 63 -4.95 -14.97 -16.51
N GLN A 64 -4.31 -14.74 -15.37
CA GLN A 64 -2.99 -15.24 -15.04
C GLN A 64 -3.02 -15.78 -13.61
N CYS A 65 -2.79 -17.08 -13.46
CA CYS A 65 -2.68 -17.72 -12.15
C CYS A 65 -1.38 -17.31 -11.45
N THR A 66 -1.43 -17.27 -10.12
CA THR A 66 -0.27 -17.07 -9.24
C THR A 66 -0.17 -18.23 -8.26
N ALA A 67 1.01 -18.44 -7.68
CA ALA A 67 1.24 -19.50 -6.69
C ALA A 67 0.47 -19.23 -5.39
N GLY A 68 0.22 -17.97 -5.05
CA GLY A 68 -0.62 -17.61 -3.92
C GLY A 68 -1.23 -16.21 -4.02
N GLU A 69 -1.70 -15.74 -2.88
CA GLU A 69 -2.41 -14.47 -2.76
C GLU A 69 -1.47 -13.26 -2.89
N LEU A 70 -0.24 -13.35 -2.36
CA LEU A 70 0.72 -12.26 -2.43
C LEU A 70 1.04 -11.93 -3.89
N GLY A 71 1.32 -12.95 -4.69
CA GLY A 71 1.55 -12.82 -6.13
C GLY A 71 0.37 -12.15 -6.83
N ALA A 72 -0.87 -12.56 -6.52
CA ALA A 72 -2.07 -11.97 -7.10
C ALA A 72 -2.22 -10.48 -6.72
N LEU A 73 -1.93 -10.13 -5.47
CA LEU A 73 -1.97 -8.76 -4.95
C LEU A 73 -0.93 -7.86 -5.64
N LEU A 74 0.31 -8.33 -5.73
CA LEU A 74 1.43 -7.58 -6.30
C LEU A 74 1.29 -7.43 -7.81
N LEU A 75 0.93 -8.50 -8.51
CA LEU A 75 0.75 -8.50 -9.97
C LEU A 75 -0.38 -7.57 -10.39
N GLU A 76 -1.55 -7.63 -9.72
CA GLU A 76 -2.66 -6.72 -10.03
C GLU A 76 -2.26 -5.25 -9.80
N SER A 77 -1.60 -4.94 -8.69
CA SER A 77 -1.13 -3.58 -8.42
C SER A 77 -0.17 -3.07 -9.51
N ALA A 78 0.74 -3.93 -9.99
CA ALA A 78 1.68 -3.60 -11.05
C ALA A 78 0.97 -3.40 -12.40
N GLU A 79 0.10 -4.32 -12.80
CA GLU A 79 -0.61 -4.25 -14.08
C GLU A 79 -1.61 -3.09 -14.15
N VAL A 80 -2.34 -2.78 -13.07
CA VAL A 80 -3.23 -1.61 -13.05
C VAL A 80 -2.46 -0.30 -13.23
N LYS A 81 -1.27 -0.17 -12.62
CA LYS A 81 -0.41 1.01 -12.78
C LYS A 81 0.15 1.12 -14.21
N LYS A 82 0.55 -0.02 -14.79
CA LYS A 82 1.13 -0.11 -16.13
C LYS A 82 0.10 0.14 -17.24
N GLN A 83 -1.06 -0.52 -17.17
CA GLN A 83 -2.05 -0.53 -18.24
C GLN A 83 -3.13 0.54 -18.10
N GLN A 84 -3.35 1.06 -16.88
CA GLN A 84 -4.34 2.10 -16.55
C GLN A 84 -5.73 1.87 -17.19
N PRO A 85 -6.34 0.69 -16.99
CA PRO A 85 -7.58 0.32 -17.66
C PRO A 85 -8.76 1.25 -17.29
N LEU A 86 -9.72 1.36 -18.20
CA LEU A 86 -10.78 2.38 -18.18
C LEU A 86 -11.64 2.35 -16.90
N PHE A 87 -11.99 1.15 -16.43
CA PHE A 87 -12.92 0.97 -15.32
C PHE A 87 -12.25 0.79 -13.97
N ASN A 88 -10.96 0.44 -13.89
CA ASN A 88 -10.26 0.54 -12.61
C ASN A 88 -10.28 2.00 -12.17
N ARG A 89 -10.58 2.21 -10.88
CA ARG A 89 -10.40 3.52 -10.28
C ARG A 89 -8.95 3.90 -10.53
N ARG A 90 -8.70 4.97 -11.30
CA ARG A 90 -7.35 5.40 -11.67
C ARG A 90 -6.47 5.39 -10.43
N LEU A 91 -5.63 4.38 -10.32
CA LEU A 91 -4.51 4.39 -9.40
C LEU A 91 -3.56 5.39 -10.03
N ARG A 92 -3.74 6.68 -9.72
CA ARG A 92 -2.70 7.65 -10.04
C ARG A 92 -1.45 7.12 -9.36
N GLN A 93 -0.43 6.81 -10.15
CA GLN A 93 0.90 6.65 -9.61
C GLN A 93 1.23 7.98 -8.96
N LEU A 94 1.09 8.01 -7.63
CA LEU A 94 1.34 9.20 -6.86
C LEU A 94 2.83 9.42 -6.95
N LYS A 95 3.23 10.50 -7.62
CA LYS A 95 4.64 10.87 -7.74
C LYS A 95 5.29 11.05 -6.38
N HIS A 96 4.50 11.40 -5.36
CA HIS A 96 4.98 11.72 -4.03
C HIS A 96 4.06 11.13 -2.97
N LEU A 97 4.67 10.50 -1.97
CA LEU A 97 4.05 10.20 -0.69
C LEU A 97 4.58 11.15 0.36
N TYR A 98 3.81 11.32 1.42
CA TYR A 98 4.18 12.16 2.56
C TYR A 98 4.08 11.36 3.84
N SER A 99 4.99 11.61 4.78
CA SER A 99 4.94 11.07 6.13
C SER A 99 5.25 12.16 7.14
N TRP A 100 4.71 12.02 8.34
CA TRP A 100 5.11 12.86 9.46
C TRP A 100 6.34 12.26 10.10
N VAL A 101 7.44 13.00 10.11
CA VAL A 101 8.66 12.63 10.83
C VAL A 101 8.67 13.35 12.16
N LEU A 102 8.87 12.60 13.24
CA LEU A 102 9.12 13.20 14.55
C LEU A 102 10.63 13.36 14.76
N THR A 103 11.06 14.60 14.92
CA THR A 103 12.46 14.98 15.22
C THR A 103 12.69 15.09 16.73
N ASP A 104 13.95 15.21 17.15
CA ASP A 104 14.36 15.30 18.57
C ASP A 104 13.75 16.49 19.32
N ASP A 105 13.28 17.51 18.61
CA ASP A 105 12.55 18.65 19.17
C ASP A 105 11.06 18.36 19.44
N PHE A 106 10.62 17.11 19.26
CA PHE A 106 9.25 16.62 19.42
C PHE A 106 8.23 17.35 18.53
N LYS A 107 8.68 17.84 17.37
CA LYS A 107 7.80 18.48 16.38
C LYS A 107 7.59 17.59 15.16
N PRO A 108 6.33 17.42 14.72
CA PRO A 108 6.04 16.66 13.52
C PRO A 108 6.35 17.49 12.27
N HIS A 109 7.29 17.00 11.46
CA HIS A 109 7.67 17.58 10.18
C HIS A 109 7.07 16.78 9.03
N LEU A 110 6.42 17.46 8.07
CA LEU A 110 5.85 16.77 6.91
C LEU A 110 6.92 16.61 5.83
N MET A 111 7.37 15.38 5.63
CA MET A 111 8.43 15.05 4.69
C MET A 111 7.88 14.32 3.47
N LEU A 112 8.54 14.53 2.33
CA LEU A 112 8.34 13.72 1.13
C LEU A 112 9.01 12.36 1.34
N VAL A 113 8.35 11.28 0.94
CA VAL A 113 8.83 9.91 1.14
C VAL A 113 9.03 9.24 -0.20
N ASP A 114 10.29 9.12 -0.58
CA ASP A 114 10.72 8.29 -1.70
C ASP A 114 11.18 6.91 -1.21
N GLU A 115 11.61 6.80 0.05
CA GLU A 115 12.01 5.57 0.75
C GLU A 115 11.71 5.69 2.25
N ILE A 116 11.47 4.55 2.93
CA ILE A 116 11.32 4.53 4.39
C ILE A 116 12.69 4.25 5.01
N LYS A 117 13.26 5.27 5.65
CA LYS A 117 14.54 5.18 6.36
C LYS A 117 14.35 4.67 7.79
N ASP A 118 15.42 4.13 8.35
CA ASP A 118 15.44 3.57 9.71
C ASP A 118 15.74 4.61 10.79
N ASP A 119 16.32 5.75 10.41
CA ASP A 119 16.83 6.79 11.31
C ASP A 119 15.75 7.71 11.89
N GLN A 120 14.49 7.57 11.47
CA GLN A 120 13.42 8.51 11.80
C GLN A 120 12.09 7.80 12.05
N VAL A 121 11.38 8.23 13.10
CA VAL A 121 10.00 7.79 13.35
C VAL A 121 9.08 8.45 12.32
N SER A 122 8.92 7.76 11.20
CA SER A 122 7.99 8.12 10.13
C SER A 122 6.59 7.60 10.46
N VAL A 123 5.60 8.49 10.41
CA VAL A 123 4.23 8.23 10.83
C VAL A 123 3.28 8.36 9.65
N GLY A 124 2.68 7.22 9.30
CA GLY A 124 1.74 7.10 8.19
C GLY A 124 2.34 7.36 6.80
N LEU A 125 1.57 7.02 5.78
CA LEU A 125 1.85 7.33 4.38
C LEU A 125 0.64 7.98 3.75
N TYR A 126 0.77 9.25 3.37
CA TYR A 126 -0.32 10.07 2.87
C TYR A 126 -0.13 10.40 1.40
N GLN A 127 -1.24 10.37 0.67
CA GLN A 127 -1.28 10.62 -0.77
C GLN A 127 -1.19 12.11 -1.14
N SER A 128 -1.29 13.02 -0.16
CA SER A 128 -1.14 14.47 -0.36
C SER A 128 -0.84 15.18 0.96
N PRO A 129 -0.24 16.38 0.92
CA PRO A 129 -0.01 17.19 2.12
C PRO A 129 -1.30 17.53 2.86
N HIS A 130 -2.37 17.81 2.11
CA HIS A 130 -3.68 18.11 2.67
C HIS A 130 -4.21 16.95 3.53
N ARG A 131 -4.10 15.70 3.04
CA ARG A 131 -4.53 14.53 3.81
C ARG A 131 -3.66 14.28 5.03
N ALA A 132 -2.36 14.48 4.92
CA ALA A 132 -1.44 14.37 6.05
C ALA A 132 -1.77 15.38 7.16
N LYS A 133 -1.99 16.66 6.80
CA LYS A 133 -2.38 17.72 7.73
C LYS A 133 -3.75 17.47 8.36
N TYR A 134 -4.72 17.02 7.57
CA TYR A 134 -6.03 16.64 8.08
C TYR A 134 -5.94 15.50 9.11
N TRP A 135 -5.15 14.46 8.81
CA TRP A 135 -4.89 13.36 9.74
C TRP A 135 -4.24 13.86 11.03
N LEU A 136 -3.18 14.68 10.95
CA LEU A 136 -2.48 15.18 12.14
C LEU A 136 -3.39 16.00 13.04
N LYS A 137 -4.26 16.84 12.45
CA LYS A 137 -5.27 17.58 13.21
C LYS A 137 -6.19 16.64 14.00
N LYS A 138 -6.72 15.60 13.35
CA LYS A 138 -7.59 14.61 14.01
C LYS A 138 -6.86 13.77 15.03
N PHE A 139 -5.61 13.43 14.76
CA PHE A 139 -4.74 12.73 15.68
C PHE A 139 -4.53 13.54 16.97
N ILE A 140 -4.23 14.83 16.86
CA ILE A 140 -4.02 15.72 18.00
C ILE A 140 -5.29 15.90 18.82
N GLU A 141 -6.43 16.12 18.16
CA GLU A 141 -7.73 16.21 18.82
C GLU A 141 -8.05 14.91 19.61
N LYS A 142 -7.85 13.74 18.99
CA LYS A 142 -8.13 12.43 19.62
C LYS A 142 -7.21 12.16 20.81
N ASN A 143 -5.94 12.50 20.69
CA ASN A 143 -4.94 12.24 21.73
C ASN A 143 -4.81 13.36 22.75
N GLN A 144 -5.65 14.41 22.67
CA GLN A 144 -5.62 15.57 23.57
C GLN A 144 -4.24 16.25 23.67
N LEU A 145 -3.57 16.37 22.53
CA LEU A 145 -2.25 17.00 22.41
C LEU A 145 -2.38 18.50 22.14
N CYS A 146 -1.33 19.26 22.41
CA CYS A 146 -1.34 20.71 22.24
C CYS A 146 -0.86 21.14 20.85
N ALA A 147 -1.78 21.65 20.03
CA ALA A 147 -1.45 22.15 18.69
C ALA A 147 -0.44 23.32 18.71
N LYS A 148 -0.39 24.12 19.78
CA LYS A 148 0.55 25.24 19.91
C LYS A 148 1.98 24.78 20.15
N VAL A 149 2.21 23.84 21.07
CA VAL A 149 3.55 23.28 21.35
C VAL A 149 4.09 22.52 20.14
N LEU A 150 3.20 21.88 19.38
CA LEU A 150 3.53 21.19 18.13
C LEU A 150 3.67 22.14 16.92
N GLU A 151 3.64 23.47 17.12
CA GLU A 151 3.76 24.51 16.09
C GLU A 151 2.73 24.49 14.96
N LEU A 152 1.57 23.87 15.19
CA LEU A 152 0.46 23.82 14.23
C LEU A 152 -0.55 24.94 14.42
N GLU A 153 -0.45 25.68 15.52
CA GLU A 153 -1.30 26.82 15.85
C GLU A 153 -0.43 27.99 16.35
N LYS A 154 -0.52 29.14 15.69
CA LYS A 154 0.14 30.38 16.13
C LYS A 154 -0.83 31.20 16.98
N THR A 155 -0.63 31.23 18.29
CA THR A 155 -1.41 32.05 19.22
C THR A 155 -0.57 32.49 20.42
N THR A 156 -0.84 33.69 20.94
CA THR A 156 -0.20 34.20 22.17
C THR A 156 -0.87 33.66 23.42
N ARG A 157 -2.15 33.27 23.34
CA ARG A 157 -2.95 32.71 24.45
C ARG A 157 -2.82 31.19 24.54
N SER A 158 -3.69 30.55 25.31
CA SER A 158 -3.87 29.10 25.30
C SER A 158 -4.39 28.62 23.93
N CYS A 159 -4.00 27.41 23.53
CA CYS A 159 -4.39 26.83 22.24
C CYS A 159 -5.91 26.63 22.14
N PHE A 160 -6.45 26.70 20.92
CA PHE A 160 -7.88 26.49 20.66
C PHE A 160 -8.39 25.17 21.22
N ASN A 161 -7.63 24.09 21.05
CA ASN A 161 -8.00 22.76 21.58
C ASN A 161 -8.16 22.76 23.10
N PHE A 162 -7.38 23.56 23.84
CA PHE A 162 -7.55 23.67 25.29
C PHE A 162 -8.86 24.38 25.65
N GLN A 163 -9.19 25.46 24.94
CA GLN A 163 -10.43 26.23 25.15
C GLN A 163 -11.69 25.37 24.97
N ILE A 164 -11.64 24.40 24.06
CA ILE A 164 -12.72 23.43 23.81
C ILE A 164 -12.56 22.09 24.55
N LYS A 165 -11.69 22.02 25.57
CA LYS A 165 -11.45 20.82 26.41
C LYS A 165 -10.99 19.57 25.63
N ARG A 166 -10.19 19.76 24.58
CA ARG A 166 -9.54 18.71 23.75
C ARG A 166 -8.01 18.76 23.80
N CYS A 167 -7.45 19.33 24.86
CA CYS A 167 -6.01 19.41 25.12
C CYS A 167 -5.82 19.50 26.64
N LEU A 168 -4.76 18.89 27.17
CA LEU A 168 -4.46 18.91 28.61
C LEU A 168 -3.71 20.18 29.08
N GLY A 169 -3.32 21.05 28.15
CA GLY A 169 -2.91 22.42 28.46
C GLY A 169 -1.43 22.61 28.80
N VAL A 170 -0.52 21.88 28.16
CA VAL A 170 0.93 22.13 28.26
C VAL A 170 1.32 23.57 27.89
N CYS A 171 0.59 24.22 26.98
CA CYS A 171 0.85 25.61 26.62
C CYS A 171 0.46 26.66 27.68
N CYS A 172 -0.14 26.23 28.79
CA CYS A 172 -0.58 27.08 29.90
C CYS A 172 -0.31 26.41 31.26
N ASP A 173 0.77 25.62 31.32
CA ASP A 173 1.31 25.01 32.53
C ASP A 173 0.32 24.10 33.29
N LYS A 174 -0.69 23.56 32.59
CA LYS A 174 -1.63 22.56 33.14
C LYS A 174 -1.16 21.12 32.97
N GLU A 175 -0.21 20.92 32.08
CA GLU A 175 0.47 19.65 31.84
C GLU A 175 1.98 19.92 31.70
N PRO A 176 2.86 19.14 32.37
CA PRO A 176 4.31 19.20 32.13
C PRO A 176 4.70 18.83 30.69
N LEU A 177 5.71 19.51 30.14
CA LEU A 177 6.14 19.31 28.75
C LEU A 177 6.65 17.90 28.45
N ASP A 178 7.38 17.30 29.38
CA ASP A 178 7.89 15.93 29.30
C ASP A 178 6.77 14.90 29.20
N ILE A 179 5.71 15.04 30.02
CA ILE A 179 4.53 14.18 29.97
C ILE A 179 3.78 14.31 28.64
N HIS A 180 3.63 15.54 28.14
CA HIS A 180 3.06 15.78 26.82
C HIS A 180 3.86 15.08 25.71
N ASN A 181 5.19 15.20 25.76
CA ASN A 181 6.09 14.61 24.76
C ASN A 181 6.08 13.08 24.80
N GLN A 182 6.06 12.47 25.99
CA GLN A 182 5.90 11.02 26.14
C GLN A 182 4.59 10.51 25.53
N ARG A 183 3.48 11.23 25.76
CA ARG A 183 2.18 10.92 25.14
C ARG A 183 2.22 11.03 23.63
N LEU A 184 2.89 12.06 23.10
CA LEU A 184 3.09 12.22 21.65
C LEU A 184 3.82 11.03 21.05
N VAL A 185 5.00 10.67 21.59
CA VAL A 185 5.81 9.54 21.10
C VAL A 185 5.02 8.24 21.13
N LYS A 186 4.45 7.89 22.29
CA LYS A 186 3.65 6.67 22.46
C LYS A 186 2.48 6.61 21.48
N ALA A 187 1.83 7.74 21.23
CA ALA A 187 0.73 7.79 20.28
C ALA A 187 1.21 7.69 18.82
N PHE A 188 2.40 8.21 18.49
CA PHE A 188 3.03 8.08 17.16
C PHE A 188 3.52 6.66 16.85
N GLU A 189 4.02 5.92 17.84
CA GLU A 189 4.45 4.51 17.68
C GLU A 189 3.35 3.64 17.04
N SER A 190 2.08 3.86 17.42
CA SER A 190 0.93 3.11 16.89
C SER A 190 0.66 3.34 15.39
N PHE A 191 1.26 4.37 14.80
CA PHE A 191 1.10 4.75 13.40
C PHE A 191 2.43 4.76 12.64
N SER A 192 3.50 4.28 13.28
CA SER A 192 4.83 4.26 12.69
C SER A 192 4.86 3.30 11.51
N VAL A 193 5.45 3.74 10.40
CA VAL A 193 5.78 2.86 9.28
C VAL A 193 7.02 2.04 9.63
N ILE A 194 7.02 0.79 9.17
CA ILE A 194 8.10 -0.16 9.43
C ILE A 194 9.20 0.08 8.38
N SER A 195 10.41 0.36 8.84
CA SER A 195 11.60 0.49 7.99
C SER A 195 11.97 -0.85 7.35
N TRP A 196 12.73 -0.84 6.25
CA TRP A 196 13.20 -2.08 5.63
C TRP A 196 14.12 -2.83 6.58
N GLN A 197 13.84 -4.11 6.84
CA GLN A 197 14.50 -4.90 7.89
C GLN A 197 15.68 -5.76 7.38
N TRP A 198 16.01 -5.67 6.09
CA TRP A 198 17.03 -6.52 5.45
C TRP A 198 18.16 -5.66 4.86
N SER A 199 19.33 -6.25 4.67
CA SER A 199 20.51 -5.58 4.11
C SER A 199 20.44 -5.42 2.58
N GLY A 200 19.61 -6.21 1.92
CA GLY A 200 19.40 -6.21 0.47
C GLY A 200 17.96 -6.56 0.06
N PRO A 201 17.76 -6.85 -1.24
CA PRO A 201 16.51 -7.41 -1.73
C PRO A 201 16.21 -8.76 -1.08
N ILE A 202 14.93 -9.10 -0.97
CA ILE A 202 14.47 -10.42 -0.54
C ILE A 202 13.62 -11.06 -1.63
N ALA A 203 13.57 -12.39 -1.62
CA ALA A 203 12.58 -13.18 -2.33
C ALA A 203 11.58 -13.75 -1.31
N ILE A 204 10.30 -13.45 -1.47
CA ILE A 204 9.21 -14.12 -0.74
C ILE A 204 8.69 -15.26 -1.62
N ILE A 205 8.67 -16.47 -1.09
CA ILE A 205 8.31 -17.68 -1.84
C ILE A 205 6.84 -18.03 -1.62
N GLU A 206 6.11 -18.24 -2.73
CA GLU A 206 4.79 -18.88 -2.73
C GLU A 206 4.84 -20.16 -3.57
N GLU A 207 4.24 -21.24 -3.06
CA GLU A 207 4.14 -22.54 -3.74
C GLU A 207 2.70 -23.04 -3.77
N ASP A 208 2.22 -23.39 -4.97
CA ASP A 208 0.98 -24.11 -5.22
C ASP A 208 1.34 -25.54 -5.62
N HIS A 209 1.45 -26.43 -4.62
CA HIS A 209 1.87 -27.82 -4.82
C HIS A 209 0.91 -28.61 -5.71
N LEU A 210 -0.40 -28.31 -5.64
CA LEU A 210 -1.42 -29.00 -6.42
C LEU A 210 -1.20 -28.80 -7.92
N HIS A 211 -0.73 -27.62 -8.30
CA HIS A 211 -0.49 -27.25 -9.69
C HIS A 211 0.98 -27.08 -10.04
N GLN A 212 1.88 -27.53 -9.17
CA GLN A 212 3.34 -27.49 -9.34
C GLN A 212 3.88 -26.10 -9.73
N LEU A 213 3.32 -25.04 -9.14
CA LEU A 213 3.72 -23.66 -9.43
C LEU A 213 4.46 -23.07 -8.24
N LYS A 214 5.74 -22.75 -8.43
CA LYS A 214 6.56 -21.99 -7.48
C LYS A 214 6.83 -20.60 -8.03
N GLN A 215 6.64 -19.58 -7.20
CA GLN A 215 6.93 -18.19 -7.54
C GLN A 215 7.72 -17.53 -6.42
N CYS A 216 8.76 -16.81 -6.81
CA CYS A 216 9.64 -16.05 -5.93
C CYS A 216 9.43 -14.57 -6.22
N HIS A 217 8.80 -13.85 -5.29
CA HIS A 217 8.49 -12.43 -5.44
C HIS A 217 9.66 -11.61 -4.92
N ILE A 218 10.34 -10.91 -5.83
CA ILE A 218 11.51 -10.11 -5.50
C ILE A 218 11.06 -8.73 -5.02
N ILE A 219 11.45 -8.39 -3.80
CA ILE A 219 11.05 -7.16 -3.12
C ILE A 219 12.30 -6.50 -2.55
N ASN A 220 12.45 -5.20 -2.79
CA ASN A 220 13.54 -4.42 -2.21
C ASN A 220 12.98 -3.12 -1.64
N GLN A 221 13.28 -2.81 -0.38
CA GLN A 221 12.79 -1.61 0.30
C GLN A 221 11.29 -1.38 0.06
N TRP A 222 10.47 -2.41 0.33
CA TRP A 222 9.01 -2.43 0.15
C TRP A 222 8.50 -2.24 -1.28
N ARG A 223 9.37 -2.27 -2.28
CA ARG A 223 9.02 -2.18 -3.71
C ARG A 223 9.06 -3.57 -4.32
N TYR A 224 7.94 -3.96 -4.92
CA TYR A 224 7.88 -5.18 -5.71
C TYR A 224 8.59 -4.96 -7.05
N MET A 225 9.68 -5.70 -7.28
CA MET A 225 10.50 -5.58 -8.49
C MET A 225 9.99 -6.49 -9.60
N THR A 226 9.87 -7.79 -9.31
CA THR A 226 9.44 -8.81 -10.27
C THR A 226 9.09 -10.12 -9.58
N THR A 227 8.55 -11.08 -10.33
CA THR A 227 8.37 -12.47 -9.90
C THR A 227 9.17 -13.38 -10.82
N VAL A 228 9.92 -14.32 -10.25
CA VAL A 228 10.66 -15.35 -10.98
C VAL A 228 10.23 -16.74 -10.52
N THR A 229 10.37 -17.74 -11.38
CA THR A 229 10.11 -19.16 -11.03
C THR A 229 11.37 -19.88 -10.55
N ASP A 230 12.55 -19.34 -10.84
CA ASP A 230 13.85 -19.87 -10.43
C ASP A 230 14.78 -18.71 -10.06
N LEU A 231 15.30 -18.74 -8.83
CA LEU A 231 16.20 -17.72 -8.28
C LEU A 231 17.62 -17.79 -8.84
N ASN A 232 17.98 -18.88 -9.53
CA ASN A 232 19.27 -18.98 -10.21
C ASN A 232 19.34 -18.11 -11.47
N ASN A 233 18.20 -17.69 -12.01
CA ASN A 233 18.15 -16.80 -13.16
C ASN A 233 18.52 -15.36 -12.76
N PRO A 234 19.22 -14.62 -13.63
CA PRO A 234 19.58 -13.23 -13.36
C PRO A 234 18.32 -12.36 -13.18
N ILE A 235 18.25 -11.67 -12.05
CA ILE A 235 17.14 -10.79 -11.71
C ILE A 235 17.42 -9.39 -12.30
N ASN A 236 17.06 -9.20 -13.56
CA ASN A 236 17.14 -7.90 -14.23
C ASN A 236 15.80 -7.18 -14.19
N ALA A 237 15.54 -6.46 -13.10
CA ALA A 237 14.37 -5.59 -12.97
C ALA A 237 14.80 -4.24 -12.36
N PRO A 238 14.43 -3.10 -12.98
CA PRO A 238 14.70 -1.80 -12.38
C PRO A 238 13.91 -1.66 -11.08
N LEU A 239 14.47 -0.93 -10.11
CA LEU A 239 13.78 -0.65 -8.85
C LEU A 239 12.59 0.30 -9.11
N PRO A 240 11.33 -0.11 -8.87
CA PRO A 240 10.19 0.76 -9.15
C PRO A 240 10.07 1.90 -8.13
N LEU A 241 9.29 2.93 -8.47
CA LEU A 241 8.95 3.98 -7.50
C LEU A 241 8.25 3.40 -6.27
N PHE A 242 8.60 3.92 -5.09
CA PHE A 242 7.95 3.54 -3.85
C PHE A 242 6.46 3.85 -3.92
N SER A 243 5.63 2.88 -3.51
CA SER A 243 4.18 3.04 -3.54
C SER A 243 3.56 2.53 -2.26
N ARG A 244 2.57 3.29 -1.76
CA ARG A 244 1.83 2.94 -0.55
C ARG A 244 1.15 1.59 -0.68
N ASP A 245 0.66 1.25 -1.86
CA ASP A 245 -0.04 -0.01 -2.11
C ASP A 245 0.92 -1.20 -1.98
N SER A 246 2.11 -1.11 -2.57
CA SER A 246 3.15 -2.15 -2.43
C SER A 246 3.55 -2.34 -0.97
N TYR A 247 3.81 -1.23 -0.25
CA TYR A 247 4.10 -1.28 1.18
C TYR A 247 2.98 -1.96 1.97
N GLN A 248 1.73 -1.57 1.74
CA GLN A 248 0.57 -2.13 2.44
C GLN A 248 0.37 -3.62 2.16
N ILE A 249 0.50 -4.04 0.90
CA ILE A 249 0.39 -5.45 0.50
C ILE A 249 1.43 -6.28 1.25
N VAL A 250 2.71 -5.89 1.18
CA VAL A 250 3.81 -6.68 1.74
C VAL A 250 3.75 -6.70 3.27
N ILE A 251 3.54 -5.55 3.93
CA ILE A 251 3.42 -5.50 5.40
C ILE A 251 2.21 -6.29 5.88
N SER A 252 1.06 -6.16 5.22
CA SER A 252 -0.13 -6.92 5.60
C SER A 252 0.13 -8.42 5.45
N PHE A 253 0.78 -8.84 4.37
CA PHE A 253 1.13 -10.24 4.16
C PHE A 253 2.08 -10.77 5.24
N LEU A 254 3.19 -10.08 5.51
CA LEU A 254 4.17 -10.48 6.52
C LEU A 254 3.62 -10.49 7.95
N LYS A 255 2.63 -9.65 8.27
CA LYS A 255 2.02 -9.63 9.61
C LYS A 255 1.08 -10.80 9.88
N HIS A 256 0.47 -11.35 8.84
CA HIS A 256 -0.57 -12.39 8.98
C HIS A 256 -0.10 -13.77 8.50
N ASN A 257 1.08 -13.85 7.88
CA ASN A 257 1.64 -15.08 7.33
C ASN A 257 3.09 -15.22 7.79
N ASN A 258 3.60 -16.46 7.79
CA ASN A 258 5.01 -16.76 8.05
C ASN A 258 5.64 -17.36 6.78
N PRO A 259 5.85 -16.56 5.72
CA PRO A 259 6.34 -17.08 4.45
C PRO A 259 7.82 -17.47 4.53
N GLU A 260 8.25 -18.33 3.62
CA GLU A 260 9.67 -18.52 3.35
C GLU A 260 10.23 -17.26 2.69
N ILE A 261 11.33 -16.74 3.25
CA ILE A 261 12.01 -15.53 2.79
C ILE A 261 13.49 -15.86 2.60
N ILE A 262 14.03 -15.52 1.43
CA ILE A 262 15.44 -15.65 1.11
C ILE A 262 16.01 -14.24 0.91
N GLU A 263 16.99 -13.85 1.70
CA GLU A 263 17.73 -12.60 1.48
C GLU A 263 18.73 -12.80 0.35
N LEU A 264 18.67 -11.91 -0.65
CA LEU A 264 19.54 -11.95 -1.80
C LEU A 264 20.75 -11.06 -1.53
N SER A 265 21.94 -11.52 -1.93
CA SER A 265 23.12 -10.66 -1.94
C SER A 265 22.81 -9.38 -2.73
N LYS A 266 23.38 -8.23 -2.31
CA LYS A 266 23.17 -6.94 -2.98
C LYS A 266 23.33 -7.13 -4.48
N VAL A 267 22.22 -7.10 -5.20
CA VAL A 267 22.24 -6.99 -6.65
C VAL A 267 22.88 -5.64 -6.90
N ASP A 268 24.04 -5.60 -7.56
CA ASP A 268 24.63 -4.38 -8.07
C ASP A 268 23.63 -3.75 -9.05
N THR A 269 22.68 -2.97 -8.55
CA THR A 269 21.78 -2.21 -9.40
C THR A 269 22.59 -1.04 -9.95
N PRO A 270 22.82 -0.96 -11.27
CA PRO A 270 23.42 0.23 -11.85
C PRO A 270 22.54 1.43 -11.52
N VAL A 271 23.16 2.47 -10.95
CA VAL A 271 22.51 3.75 -10.66
C VAL A 271 21.96 4.29 -11.97
N PRO A 272 20.67 4.69 -12.06
CA PRO A 272 20.18 5.37 -13.23
C PRO A 272 20.88 6.75 -13.30
N PHE A 273 21.58 7.00 -14.42
CA PHE A 273 22.05 8.33 -14.79
C PHE A 273 20.87 9.26 -15.11
#